data_AF-A0A1G6UN06-F1
#
_entry.id   AF-A0A1G6UN06-F1
#
_cell.length_a   1.000
_cell.length_b   1.000
_cell.length_c   1.000
_cell.angle_alpha   90.00
_cell.angle_beta   90.00
_cell.angle_gamma   90.00
#
_symmetry.space_group_name_H-M   'P 1'
#
loop_
_entity.id
_entity.type
_entity.pdbx_description
1 polymer ?
#
loop_
_entity_poly.entity_id
_entity_poly.type
_entity_poly.pdbx_seq_one_letter_code
_entity_poly.pdbx_strand_id
1 'polypeptide(L)'
;MNRTETLLLLRKVKAYCPSQVMDELTPDAWAEVLSGISFANADLALRHIVGAPLELGRSRYVEPGHIIAGVRSIIARRLADYGAIELPDWFDPDVHDYATTLQAIRHRIGEGDRDPDIAAIARSVQPRAITRGER
;
A
#
# COMPACT_ATOMS: atom_id res chain seq x y z
N MET A 1 -5.39 -5.34 -4.52
CA MET A 1 -5.15 -5.77 -5.92
C MET A 1 -6.29 -6.70 -6.29
N ASN A 2 -6.59 -6.84 -7.58
CA ASN A 2 -7.66 -7.74 -8.03
C ASN A 2 -7.15 -9.20 -8.22
N ARG A 3 -8.06 -10.10 -8.57
CA ARG A 3 -7.74 -11.52 -8.80
C ARG A 3 -6.68 -11.74 -9.89
N THR A 4 -6.76 -11.02 -11.00
CA THR A 4 -5.81 -11.14 -12.11
C THR A 4 -4.39 -10.75 -11.68
N GLU A 5 -4.26 -9.63 -10.96
CA GLU A 5 -2.99 -9.18 -10.38
C GLU A 5 -2.45 -10.18 -9.35
N THR A 6 -3.35 -10.72 -8.51
CA THR A 6 -2.99 -11.75 -7.52
C THR A 6 -2.44 -13.00 -8.20
N LEU A 7 -3.05 -13.45 -9.31
CA LEU A 7 -2.57 -14.59 -10.08
C LEU A 7 -1.17 -14.33 -10.65
N LEU A 8 -0.90 -13.13 -11.14
CA LEU A 8 0.44 -12.74 -11.60
C LEU A 8 1.46 -12.78 -10.46
N LEU A 9 1.10 -12.26 -9.28
CA LEU A 9 1.94 -12.31 -8.09
C LEU A 9 2.24 -13.74 -7.67
N LEU A 10 1.23 -14.62 -7.63
CA LEU A 10 1.38 -16.03 -7.28
C LEU A 10 2.25 -16.80 -8.26
N ARG A 11 2.17 -16.51 -9.56
CA ARG A 11 3.11 -17.08 -10.56
C ARG A 11 4.56 -16.72 -10.22
N LYS A 12 4.82 -15.48 -9.78
CA LYS A 12 6.15 -15.09 -9.31
C LYS A 12 6.54 -15.80 -8.02
N VAL A 13 5.63 -15.89 -7.04
CA VAL A 13 5.87 -16.63 -5.80
C VAL A 13 6.25 -18.07 -6.11
N LYS A 14 5.51 -18.78 -6.97
CA LYS A 14 5.81 -20.16 -7.38
C LYS A 14 7.16 -20.27 -8.09
N ALA A 15 7.50 -19.31 -8.94
CA ALA A 15 8.79 -19.29 -9.61
C ALA A 15 9.96 -19.12 -8.62
N TYR A 16 9.81 -18.27 -7.60
CA TYR A 16 10.83 -18.08 -6.56
C TYR A 16 10.83 -19.18 -5.48
N CYS A 17 9.69 -19.84 -5.27
CA CYS A 17 9.45 -20.84 -4.22
C CYS A 17 8.87 -22.12 -4.86
N PRO A 18 9.65 -22.86 -5.67
CA PRO A 18 9.13 -23.97 -6.48
C PRO A 18 8.53 -25.11 -5.65
N SER A 19 8.95 -25.30 -4.39
CA SER A 19 8.38 -26.28 -3.47
C SER A 19 7.04 -25.88 -2.86
N GLN A 20 6.63 -24.60 -2.97
CA GLN A 20 5.37 -24.14 -2.42
C GLN A 20 4.20 -24.70 -3.22
N VAL A 21 3.32 -25.45 -2.55
CA VAL A 21 2.10 -26.00 -3.16
C VAL A 21 1.09 -24.88 -3.33
N MET A 22 0.46 -24.85 -4.50
CA MET A 22 -0.64 -23.96 -4.84
C MET A 22 -1.67 -24.76 -5.60
N ASP A 23 -2.94 -24.50 -5.32
CA ASP A 23 -4.08 -25.12 -5.98
C ASP A 23 -4.94 -24.06 -6.68
N GLU A 24 -6.09 -24.50 -7.18
CA GLU A 24 -7.03 -23.64 -7.91
C GLU A 24 -7.69 -22.57 -7.03
N LEU A 25 -7.77 -22.78 -5.71
CA LEU A 25 -8.39 -21.85 -4.76
C LEU A 25 -7.39 -20.84 -4.19
N THR A 26 -6.09 -21.14 -4.27
CA THR A 26 -5.02 -20.28 -3.74
C THR A 26 -5.09 -18.84 -4.27
N PRO A 27 -5.34 -18.56 -5.58
CA PRO A 27 -5.50 -17.20 -6.08
C PRO A 27 -6.68 -16.43 -5.50
N ASP A 28 -7.82 -17.09 -5.28
CA ASP A 28 -9.00 -16.44 -4.72
C ASP A 28 -8.79 -16.06 -3.26
N ALA A 29 -8.27 -16.99 -2.45
CA ALA A 29 -7.93 -16.72 -1.05
C ALA A 29 -6.89 -15.59 -0.92
N TRP A 30 -5.87 -15.56 -1.78
CA TRP A 30 -4.89 -14.48 -1.76
C TRP A 30 -5.48 -13.14 -2.21
N ALA A 31 -6.42 -13.13 -3.16
CA ALA A 31 -7.03 -11.90 -3.66
C ALA A 31 -7.89 -11.24 -2.58
N GLU A 32 -8.60 -12.04 -1.78
CA GLU A 32 -9.36 -11.56 -0.62
C GLU A 32 -8.45 -10.89 0.40
N VAL A 33 -7.40 -11.58 0.82
CA VAL A 33 -6.45 -11.10 1.86
C VAL A 33 -5.65 -9.88 1.38
N LEU A 34 -5.33 -9.80 0.09
CA LEU A 34 -4.50 -8.73 -0.49
C LEU A 34 -5.33 -7.66 -1.23
N SER A 35 -6.65 -7.65 -1.05
CA SER A 35 -7.59 -6.76 -1.75
C SER A 35 -7.23 -5.27 -1.60
N GLY A 36 -6.76 -4.84 -0.43
CA GLY A 36 -6.36 -3.46 -0.14
C GLY A 36 -4.92 -3.06 -0.54
N ILE A 37 -4.14 -3.95 -1.16
CA ILE A 37 -2.73 -3.71 -1.49
C ILE A 37 -2.55 -3.56 -3.00
N SER A 38 -1.86 -2.54 -3.49
CA SER A 38 -1.57 -2.44 -4.93
C SER A 38 -0.59 -3.52 -5.40
N PHE A 39 -0.76 -3.98 -6.64
CA PHE A 39 0.14 -4.98 -7.24
C PHE A 39 1.61 -4.52 -7.22
N ALA A 40 1.86 -3.24 -7.52
CA ALA A 40 3.21 -2.67 -7.54
C ALA A 40 3.91 -2.78 -6.17
N ASN A 41 3.19 -2.48 -5.09
CA ASN A 41 3.72 -2.59 -3.73
C ASN A 41 3.93 -4.05 -3.33
N ALA A 42 2.99 -4.94 -3.64
CA ALA A 42 3.12 -6.36 -3.36
C ALA A 42 4.29 -7.01 -4.12
N ASP A 43 4.48 -6.63 -5.39
CA ASP A 43 5.58 -7.11 -6.20
C ASP A 43 6.94 -6.67 -5.65
N LEU A 44 7.05 -5.41 -5.23
CA LEU A 44 8.25 -4.89 -4.60
C LEU A 44 8.53 -5.58 -3.26
N ALA A 45 7.50 -5.82 -2.45
CA ALA A 45 7.62 -6.58 -1.20
C ALA A 45 8.11 -8.01 -1.47
N LEU A 46 7.53 -8.70 -2.45
CA LEU A 46 7.95 -10.03 -2.87
C LEU A 46 9.43 -10.04 -3.25
N ARG A 47 9.88 -9.09 -4.08
CA ARG A 47 11.28 -8.96 -4.49
C ARG A 47 12.24 -8.79 -3.31
N HIS A 48 11.86 -8.00 -2.30
CA HIS A 48 12.67 -7.90 -1.08
C HIS A 48 12.73 -9.21 -0.28
N ILE A 49 11.59 -9.89 -0.12
CA ILE A 49 11.50 -11.16 0.61
C ILE A 49 12.37 -12.23 -0.05
N VAL A 50 12.29 -12.36 -1.38
CA VAL A 50 13.04 -13.38 -2.13
C VAL A 50 14.51 -13.00 -2.35
N GLY A 51 14.85 -11.72 -2.21
CA GLY A 51 16.24 -11.24 -2.23
C GLY A 51 16.98 -11.44 -0.91
N ALA A 52 16.27 -11.68 0.19
CA ALA A 52 16.89 -11.87 1.51
C ALA A 52 17.74 -13.16 1.55
N PRO A 53 18.88 -13.17 2.27
CA PRO A 53 19.70 -14.36 2.44
C PRO A 53 18.87 -15.56 2.91
N LEU A 54 19.19 -16.74 2.39
CA LEU A 54 18.56 -18.00 2.74
C LEU A 54 19.65 -19.01 3.10
N GLU A 55 19.47 -19.72 4.21
CA GLU A 55 20.38 -20.80 4.60
C GLU A 55 20.44 -21.89 3.52
N LEU A 56 21.65 -22.42 3.29
CA LEU A 56 21.83 -23.52 2.35
C LEU A 56 20.98 -24.73 2.76
N GLY A 57 20.30 -25.33 1.80
CA GLY A 57 19.41 -26.47 2.03
C GLY A 57 18.01 -26.11 2.56
N ARG A 58 17.71 -24.82 2.78
CA ARG A 58 16.33 -24.38 3.07
C ARG A 58 15.61 -23.98 1.78
N SER A 59 14.32 -24.27 1.74
CA SER A 59 13.42 -23.72 0.71
C SER A 59 12.74 -22.47 1.21
N ARG A 60 12.57 -21.49 0.32
CA ARG A 60 11.80 -20.30 0.63
C ARG A 60 10.31 -20.61 0.58
N TYR A 61 9.56 -19.95 1.45
CA TYR A 61 8.11 -19.98 1.50
C TYR A 61 7.59 -18.56 1.67
N VAL A 62 6.51 -18.21 0.97
CA VAL A 62 5.91 -16.86 1.03
C VAL A 62 4.42 -16.98 1.29
N GLU A 63 3.95 -16.17 2.23
CA GLU A 63 2.54 -16.12 2.65
C GLU A 63 2.00 -14.71 2.43
N PRO A 64 0.67 -14.52 2.37
CA PRO A 64 0.08 -13.18 2.32
C PRO A 64 0.58 -12.26 3.44
N GLY A 65 0.75 -12.80 4.66
CA GLY A 65 1.27 -12.07 5.82
C GLY A 65 2.67 -11.49 5.59
N HIS A 66 3.55 -12.22 4.91
CA HIS A 66 4.88 -11.73 4.54
C HIS A 66 4.79 -10.55 3.56
N ILE A 67 3.91 -10.63 2.56
CA ILE A 67 3.67 -9.53 1.61
C ILE A 67 3.13 -8.30 2.34
N ILE A 68 2.11 -8.47 3.20
CA ILE A 68 1.51 -7.37 3.99
C ILE A 68 2.57 -6.66 4.84
N ALA A 69 3.40 -7.43 5.56
CA ALA A 69 4.47 -6.88 6.38
C ALA A 69 5.52 -6.12 5.55
N GLY A 70 5.90 -6.68 4.39
CA GLY A 70 6.82 -6.04 3.45
C GLY A 70 6.28 -4.73 2.89
N VAL A 71 5.01 -4.70 2.48
CA VAL A 71 4.34 -3.48 1.99
C VAL A 71 4.26 -2.41 3.06
N ARG A 72 3.86 -2.77 4.30
CA ARG A 72 3.85 -1.82 5.42
C ARG A 72 5.23 -1.22 5.68
N SER A 73 6.28 -2.02 5.60
CA SER A 73 7.66 -1.57 5.75
C SER A 73 8.08 -0.61 4.62
N ILE A 74 7.68 -0.91 3.38
CA ILE A 74 7.92 -0.04 2.22
C ILE A 74 7.23 1.32 2.40
N ILE A 75 5.95 1.32 2.78
CA ILE A 75 5.18 2.55 3.00
C ILE A 75 5.78 3.36 4.15
N ALA A 76 6.10 2.72 5.28
CA ALA A 76 6.72 3.38 6.42
C ALA A 76 8.04 4.07 6.04
N ARG A 77 8.89 3.37 5.26
CA ARG A 77 10.14 3.97 4.75
C ARG A 77 9.87 5.16 3.84
N ARG A 78 8.94 5.04 2.88
CA ARG A 78 8.60 6.16 1.97
C ARG A 78 8.11 7.39 2.73
N LEU A 79 7.27 7.21 3.75
CA LEU A 79 6.80 8.30 4.59
C LEU A 79 7.93 8.93 5.41
N ALA A 80 8.86 8.11 5.93
CA ALA A 80 10.04 8.63 6.63
C ALA A 80 10.97 9.40 5.69
N ASP A 81 11.22 8.88 4.49
CA ASP A 81 12.06 9.52 3.46
C ASP A 81 11.43 10.82 2.94
N TYR A 82 10.09 10.91 2.87
CA TYR A 82 9.37 12.11 2.45
C TYR A 82 9.48 13.24 3.48
N GLY A 83 9.47 12.91 4.77
CA GLY A 83 9.56 13.88 5.85
C GLY A 83 8.22 14.53 6.21
N ALA A 84 8.28 15.77 6.71
CA ALA A 84 7.10 16.50 7.15
C ALA A 84 6.20 16.87 5.96
N ILE A 85 4.89 16.63 6.09
CA ILE A 85 3.91 17.04 5.10
C ILE A 85 3.51 18.48 5.41
N GLU A 86 3.87 19.39 4.51
CA GLU A 86 3.46 20.80 4.57
C GLU A 86 2.17 20.99 3.78
N LEU A 87 1.15 21.56 4.42
CA LEU A 87 -0.11 21.89 3.75
C LEU A 87 -0.02 23.28 3.10
N PRO A 88 -0.79 23.54 2.03
CA PRO A 88 -0.79 24.85 1.37
C PRO A 88 -1.30 25.94 2.31
N ASP A 89 -0.82 27.18 2.15
CA ASP A 89 -1.18 28.32 3.00
C ASP A 89 -2.68 28.62 3.08
N TRP A 90 -3.43 28.29 2.02
CA TRP A 90 -4.88 28.47 1.96
C TRP A 90 -5.66 27.39 2.71
N PHE A 91 -4.99 26.33 3.19
CA PHE A 91 -5.64 25.23 3.88
C PHE A 91 -6.10 25.66 5.27
N ASP A 92 -7.41 25.77 5.42
CA ASP A 92 -8.06 26.04 6.71
C ASP A 92 -8.61 24.73 7.30
N PRO A 93 -8.10 24.26 8.47
CA PRO A 93 -8.55 23.02 9.12
C PRO A 93 -9.99 23.08 9.67
N ASP A 94 -10.59 24.27 9.78
CA ASP A 94 -12.00 24.42 10.19
C ASP A 94 -12.96 24.21 9.00
N VAL A 95 -12.48 24.47 7.77
CA VAL A 95 -13.24 24.31 6.53
C VAL A 95 -13.00 22.94 5.90
N HIS A 96 -11.75 22.46 5.96
CA HIS A 96 -11.31 21.24 5.29
C HIS A 96 -11.12 20.09 6.28
N ASP A 97 -11.43 18.86 5.86
CA ASP A 97 -11.17 17.68 6.69
C ASP A 97 -9.69 17.32 6.73
N TYR A 98 -8.96 17.91 7.69
CA TYR A 98 -7.53 17.70 7.90
C TYR A 98 -7.13 16.21 7.94
N ALA A 99 -7.89 15.38 8.66
CA ALA A 99 -7.54 13.97 8.83
C ALA A 99 -7.65 13.21 7.50
N THR A 100 -8.74 13.43 6.76
CA THR A 100 -8.97 12.82 5.45
C THR A 100 -7.95 13.30 4.41
N THR A 101 -7.64 14.61 4.40
CA THR A 101 -6.59 15.18 3.52
C THR A 101 -5.23 14.56 3.80
N LEU A 102 -4.83 14.49 5.07
CA LEU A 102 -3.54 13.92 5.45
C LEU A 102 -3.46 12.42 5.12
N GLN A 103 -4.56 11.69 5.30
CA GLN A 103 -4.65 10.29 4.91
C GLN A 103 -4.51 10.11 3.39
N ALA A 104 -5.14 10.98 2.59
CA ALA A 104 -5.05 10.94 1.13
C ALA A 104 -3.62 11.22 0.64
N ILE A 105 -2.93 12.21 1.23
CA ILE A 105 -1.53 12.51 0.90
C ILE A 105 -0.63 11.33 1.26
N ARG A 106 -0.75 10.80 2.48
CA ARG A 106 0.03 9.63 2.92
C ARG A 106 -0.23 8.40 2.06
N HIS A 107 -1.46 8.21 1.61
CA HIS A 107 -1.80 7.14 0.68
C HIS A 107 -1.05 7.29 -0.65
N ARG A 108 -1.02 8.49 -1.25
CA ARG A 108 -0.27 8.76 -2.49
C ARG A 108 1.22 8.48 -2.33
N ILE A 109 1.83 8.97 -1.26
CA ILE A 109 3.23 8.69 -0.93
C ILE A 109 3.45 7.18 -0.72
N GLY A 110 2.53 6.53 -0.02
CA GLY A 110 2.54 5.08 0.19
C GLY A 110 2.46 4.27 -1.11
N GLU A 111 1.76 4.78 -2.12
CA GLU A 111 1.73 4.20 -3.48
C GLU A 111 2.98 4.50 -4.32
N GLY A 112 3.91 5.31 -3.80
CA GLY A 112 5.20 5.59 -4.42
C GLY A 112 5.25 6.93 -5.16
N ASP A 113 4.23 7.77 -5.02
CA ASP A 113 4.26 9.16 -5.50
C ASP A 113 5.27 9.97 -4.68
N ARG A 114 6.36 10.41 -5.32
CA ARG A 114 7.45 11.13 -4.64
C ARG A 114 7.22 12.64 -4.55
N ASP A 115 6.32 13.15 -5.39
CA ASP A 115 5.98 14.57 -5.44
C ASP A 115 4.47 14.72 -5.66
N PRO A 116 3.67 14.29 -4.67
CA PRO A 116 2.23 14.40 -4.78
C PRO A 116 1.83 15.89 -4.82
N ASP A 117 0.95 16.27 -5.74
CA ASP A 117 0.35 17.61 -5.74
C ASP A 117 -0.58 17.75 -4.53
N ILE A 118 0.00 18.15 -3.40
CA ILE A 118 -0.69 18.31 -2.11
C ILE A 118 -1.86 19.28 -2.25
N ALA A 119 -1.71 20.34 -3.03
CA ALA A 119 -2.75 21.33 -3.22
C ALA A 119 -3.94 20.76 -3.99
N ALA A 120 -3.70 19.96 -5.03
CA ALA A 120 -4.77 19.25 -5.73
C ALA A 120 -5.44 18.20 -4.85
N ILE A 121 -4.67 17.46 -4.05
CA ILE A 121 -5.23 16.45 -3.12
C ILE A 121 -6.12 17.15 -2.08
N ALA A 122 -5.65 18.22 -1.47
CA ALA A 122 -6.41 19.00 -0.48
C ALA A 122 -7.72 19.54 -1.06
N ARG A 123 -7.72 20.02 -2.31
CA ARG A 123 -8.95 20.47 -3.01
C ARG A 123 -9.91 19.33 -3.32
N SER A 124 -9.41 18.10 -3.51
CA SER A 124 -10.24 16.95 -3.88
C SER A 124 -11.00 16.35 -2.70
N VAL A 125 -10.55 16.59 -1.47
CA VAL A 125 -11.24 16.17 -0.25
C VAL A 125 -12.38 17.15 0.02
N GLN A 126 -13.61 16.63 0.08
CA GLN A 126 -14.79 17.47 0.29
C GLN A 126 -14.69 18.26 1.61
N PRO A 127 -15.16 19.52 1.63
CA PRO A 127 -15.24 20.29 2.86
C PRO A 127 -16.16 19.59 3.86
N ARG A 128 -15.87 19.75 5.16
CA ARG A 128 -16.79 19.27 6.20
C ARG A 128 -18.15 19.93 5.98
N ALA A 129 -19.22 19.13 6.01
CA ALA A 129 -20.56 19.69 6.05
C ALA A 129 -20.66 20.52 7.33
N ILE A 130 -20.70 21.86 7.18
CA ILE A 130 -20.97 22.75 8.29
C ILE A 130 -22.40 22.46 8.71
N THR A 131 -22.60 21.66 9.75
CA THR A 131 -23.87 21.60 10.46
C THR A 131 -24.07 22.98 11.04
N ARG A 132 -24.89 23.78 10.35
CA ARG A 132 -25.32 25.10 10.79
C ARG A 132 -26.20 24.89 12.02
N GLY A 133 -25.57 24.78 13.19
CA GLY A 133 -26.24 24.76 14.48
C GLY A 133 -26.97 26.08 14.68
N GLU A 134 -28.29 25.96 14.62
CA GLU A 134 -29.37 26.78 15.18
C GLU A 134 -28.94 28.00 16.02
N ARG A 135 -29.44 29.17 15.60
CA ARG A 135 -29.57 30.38 16.41
C ARG A 135 -30.80 30.30 17.28
#